data_AF-A0A939EDM6-F1
#
_entry.id   AF-A0A939EDM6-F1
#
_cell.length_a   1.000
_cell.length_b   1.000
_cell.length_c   1.000
_cell.angle_alpha   90.00
_cell.angle_beta   90.00
_cell.angle_gamma   90.00
#
_symmetry.space_group_name_H-M   'P 1'
#
loop_
_entity.id
_entity.type
_entity.pdbx_description
1 polymer ?
#
loop_
_entity_poly.entity_id
_entity_poly.type
_entity_poly.pdbx_seq_one_letter_code
_entity_poly.pdbx_strand_id
1 'polypeptide(L)'
;MLTGRQTLGTIEQSLADLRREEAELSKRIERATRALTDLQERQSEAYRDLARFRLDTDAAGTLNTRLDSAAREARRLLDKRSADYKVLTEQLRDCETERSQLQKKRLELDNARDAAENQMDELMEAVDDRLEKDSAYLAQREATEAATATAEAAAEKARTSEQDRQQKGKAYEADPLFLYLWQRGFGTPDYNCRGLIRSLDGWVAGLIRYHDARANYAMLTGIPERVAKHAERCAEIAEQEEAKLAEFSRNAMTDAAGADLVGTIETNSEEIDRIDGELDALDRRIETLSSALAEFSGGEDSDFQKAEEHLGLSLQSDDLNDLLRIALDTPSPEDEKIIQRIQDFKERVEQVAREIRQDRELQRDIGRRRAELADVIKRFRSKGYGSWDSTFSDDNLTTVLLSELLKGAITGADYWARAERSHRRRKPRGRRVAFPQGTGLPKSMGGFGGFGGPTGRKSGGSFGGGGFKSGGSFGGGGFKTGDSF
;
A
#
# COMPACT_ATOMS: atom_id res chain seq x y z
N MET A 1 11.73 -2.66 21.96
CA MET A 1 11.64 -2.01 20.62
C MET A 1 11.54 -3.11 19.59
N LEU A 2 10.36 -3.27 19.03
CA LEU A 2 10.09 -4.23 17.97
C LEU A 2 10.55 -3.65 16.63
N THR A 3 11.13 -4.48 15.76
CA THR A 3 11.38 -4.06 14.38
C THR A 3 10.07 -4.07 13.60
N GLY A 4 9.95 -3.20 12.61
CA GLY A 4 8.75 -3.13 11.80
C GLY A 4 8.43 -4.43 11.07
N ARG A 5 9.46 -5.16 10.63
CA ARG A 5 9.32 -6.51 10.04
C ARG A 5 8.80 -7.55 11.04
N GLN A 6 9.27 -7.55 12.29
CA GLN A 6 8.74 -8.44 13.33
C GLN A 6 7.26 -8.16 13.59
N THR A 7 6.87 -6.88 13.68
CA THR A 7 5.46 -6.52 13.86
C THR A 7 4.60 -6.99 12.69
N LEU A 8 5.03 -6.74 11.44
CA LEU A 8 4.35 -7.21 10.24
C LEU A 8 4.21 -8.74 10.26
N GLY A 9 5.29 -9.47 10.55
CA GLY A 9 5.27 -10.93 10.60
C GLY A 9 4.27 -11.49 11.62
N THR A 10 4.17 -10.89 12.81
CA THR A 10 3.17 -11.31 13.81
C THR A 10 1.73 -11.02 13.38
N ILE A 11 1.48 -9.88 12.72
CA ILE A 11 0.14 -9.55 12.19
C ILE A 11 -0.23 -10.54 11.08
N GLU A 12 0.70 -10.87 10.18
CA GLU A 12 0.45 -11.83 9.11
C GLU A 12 0.24 -13.27 9.63
N GLN A 13 0.93 -13.67 10.71
CA GLN A 13 0.69 -14.95 11.39
C GLN A 13 -0.74 -14.99 11.96
N SER A 14 -1.16 -13.92 12.66
CA SER A 14 -2.51 -13.84 13.22
C SER A 14 -3.60 -13.88 12.13
N LEU A 15 -3.34 -13.29 10.97
CA LEU A 15 -4.23 -13.39 9.81
C LEU A 15 -4.34 -14.84 9.32
N ALA A 16 -3.22 -15.57 9.28
CA ALA A 16 -3.20 -16.97 8.88
C ALA A 16 -3.98 -17.87 9.87
N ASP A 17 -3.90 -17.58 11.16
CA ASP A 17 -4.66 -18.30 12.18
C ASP A 17 -6.16 -18.04 12.07
N LEU A 18 -6.60 -16.79 11.86
CA LEU A 18 -8.01 -16.50 11.59
C LEU A 18 -8.55 -17.21 10.33
N ARG A 19 -7.75 -17.31 9.27
CA ARG A 19 -8.13 -18.06 8.06
C ARG A 19 -8.33 -19.55 8.36
N ARG A 20 -7.48 -20.13 9.22
CA ARG A 20 -7.64 -21.53 9.66
C ARG A 20 -8.90 -21.72 10.47
N GLU A 21 -9.18 -20.83 11.42
CA GLU A 21 -10.42 -20.86 12.22
C GLU A 21 -11.67 -20.74 11.32
N GLU A 22 -11.65 -19.83 10.34
CA GLU A 22 -12.72 -19.67 9.34
C GLU A 22 -12.93 -20.94 8.50
N ALA A 23 -11.84 -21.61 8.10
CA ALA A 23 -11.90 -22.87 7.35
C ALA A 23 -12.42 -24.04 8.21
N GLU A 24 -12.11 -24.07 9.51
CA GLU A 24 -12.65 -25.05 10.44
C GLU A 24 -14.16 -24.85 10.70
N LEU A 25 -14.60 -23.60 10.88
CA LEU A 25 -16.02 -23.26 10.99
C LEU A 25 -16.79 -23.62 9.72
N SER A 26 -16.26 -23.29 8.54
CA SER A 26 -16.86 -23.67 7.25
C SER A 26 -17.09 -25.19 7.16
N LYS A 27 -16.09 -26.00 7.56
CA LYS A 27 -16.21 -27.47 7.60
C LYS A 27 -17.25 -27.94 8.61
N ARG A 28 -17.37 -27.27 9.77
CA ARG A 28 -18.38 -27.59 10.79
C ARG A 28 -19.79 -27.29 10.27
N ILE A 29 -20.00 -26.12 9.66
CA ILE A 29 -21.28 -25.72 9.05
C ILE A 29 -21.68 -26.72 7.97
N GLU A 30 -20.76 -27.13 7.09
CA GLU A 30 -21.07 -28.09 6.03
C GLU A 30 -21.43 -29.48 6.60
N ARG A 31 -20.74 -29.95 7.64
CA ARG A 31 -21.10 -31.21 8.32
C ARG A 31 -22.48 -31.13 8.97
N ALA A 32 -22.77 -30.03 9.66
CA ALA A 32 -24.07 -29.81 10.29
C ALA A 32 -25.19 -29.69 9.25
N THR A 33 -24.91 -29.05 8.11
CA THR A 33 -25.86 -28.93 6.99
C THR A 33 -26.20 -30.29 6.40
N ARG A 34 -25.21 -31.18 6.22
CA ARG A 34 -25.47 -32.57 5.80
C ARG A 34 -26.26 -33.36 6.85
N ALA A 35 -25.94 -33.19 8.13
CA ALA A 35 -26.69 -33.84 9.20
C ALA A 35 -28.17 -33.37 9.23
N LEU A 36 -28.41 -32.08 8.96
CA LEU A 36 -29.76 -31.52 8.85
C LEU A 36 -30.56 -32.20 7.73
N THR A 37 -29.96 -32.36 6.55
CA THR A 37 -30.62 -32.98 5.39
C THR A 37 -30.89 -34.47 5.62
N ASP A 38 -29.95 -35.19 6.24
CA ASP A 38 -30.14 -36.60 6.61
C ASP A 38 -31.29 -36.77 7.63
N LEU A 39 -31.42 -35.83 8.58
CA LEU A 39 -32.53 -35.84 9.54
C LEU A 39 -33.87 -35.53 8.86
N GLN A 40 -33.91 -34.59 7.91
CA GLN A 40 -35.11 -34.30 7.13
C GLN A 40 -35.53 -35.49 6.25
N GLU A 41 -34.58 -36.22 5.66
CA GLU A 41 -34.87 -37.45 4.91
C GLU A 41 -35.49 -38.52 5.82
N ARG A 42 -34.90 -38.78 6.99
CA ARG A 42 -35.45 -39.72 8.00
C ARG A 42 -36.81 -39.29 8.54
N GLN A 43 -37.04 -37.98 8.65
CA GLN A 43 -38.35 -37.45 9.01
C GLN A 43 -39.38 -37.74 7.92
N SER A 44 -39.01 -37.59 6.64
CA SER A 44 -39.88 -37.93 5.50
C SER A 44 -40.22 -39.43 5.46
N GLU A 45 -39.28 -40.31 5.83
CA GLU A 45 -39.52 -41.75 5.95
C GLU A 45 -40.50 -42.07 7.07
N ALA A 46 -40.35 -41.43 8.24
CA ALA A 46 -41.27 -41.63 9.36
C ALA A 46 -42.71 -41.16 9.02
N TYR A 47 -42.85 -40.07 8.26
CA TYR A 47 -44.14 -39.63 7.72
C TYR A 47 -44.72 -40.63 6.71
N ARG A 48 -43.89 -41.27 5.89
CA ARG A 48 -44.32 -42.34 4.98
C ARG A 48 -44.81 -43.57 5.73
N ASP A 49 -44.12 -43.97 6.80
CA ASP A 49 -44.55 -45.08 7.66
C ASP A 49 -45.93 -44.78 8.29
N LEU A 50 -46.14 -43.55 8.76
CA LEU A 50 -47.44 -43.11 9.29
C LEU A 50 -48.55 -43.13 8.22
N ALA A 51 -48.24 -42.60 7.03
CA ALA A 51 -49.17 -42.58 5.90
C ALA A 51 -49.58 -43.99 5.46
N ARG A 52 -48.64 -44.94 5.43
CA ARG A 52 -48.91 -46.34 5.08
C ARG A 52 -49.84 -47.03 6.08
N PHE A 53 -49.78 -46.66 7.35
CA PHE A 53 -50.61 -47.25 8.39
C PHE A 53 -52.04 -46.68 8.40
N ARG A 54 -52.20 -45.39 8.04
CA ARG A 54 -53.47 -44.65 8.22
C ARG A 54 -54.24 -44.31 6.96
N LEU A 55 -53.60 -44.26 5.80
CA LEU A 55 -54.28 -43.93 4.56
C LEU A 55 -54.64 -45.17 3.75
N ASP A 56 -55.73 -45.07 3.00
CA ASP A 56 -56.09 -46.06 1.98
C ASP A 56 -54.94 -46.23 0.97
N THR A 57 -54.81 -47.44 0.42
CA THR A 57 -53.67 -47.85 -0.42
C THR A 57 -53.32 -46.86 -1.54
N ASP A 58 -54.34 -46.24 -2.16
CA ASP A 58 -54.16 -45.27 -3.25
C ASP A 58 -53.69 -43.89 -2.75
N ALA A 59 -54.26 -43.38 -1.66
CA ALA A 59 -53.84 -42.12 -1.03
C ALA A 59 -52.43 -42.24 -0.43
N ALA A 60 -52.12 -43.38 0.20
CA ALA A 60 -50.77 -43.70 0.68
C ALA A 60 -49.75 -43.77 -0.47
N GLY A 61 -50.14 -44.34 -1.63
CA GLY A 61 -49.29 -44.42 -2.81
C GLY A 61 -48.93 -43.05 -3.41
N THR A 62 -49.90 -42.15 -3.53
CA THR A 62 -49.66 -40.79 -4.05
C THR A 62 -48.74 -39.97 -3.15
N LEU A 63 -48.94 -40.00 -1.83
CA LEU A 63 -48.05 -39.31 -0.88
C LEU A 63 -46.65 -39.92 -0.86
N ASN A 64 -46.54 -41.25 -0.92
CA ASN A 64 -45.25 -41.93 -0.97
C ASN A 64 -44.45 -41.53 -2.23
N THR A 65 -45.07 -41.54 -3.40
CA THR A 65 -44.40 -41.14 -4.65
C THR A 65 -43.95 -39.67 -4.65
N ARG A 66 -44.75 -38.77 -4.06
CA ARG A 66 -44.38 -37.34 -3.93
C ARG A 66 -43.22 -37.12 -2.96
N LEU A 67 -43.26 -37.76 -1.80
CA LEU A 67 -42.19 -37.68 -0.80
C LEU A 67 -40.89 -38.27 -1.34
N ASP A 68 -40.97 -39.37 -2.09
CA ASP A 68 -39.80 -40.03 -2.65
C ASP A 68 -39.18 -39.27 -3.83
N SER A 69 -40.00 -38.64 -4.69
CA SER A 69 -39.48 -37.79 -5.76
C SER A 69 -38.80 -36.53 -5.21
N ALA A 70 -39.39 -35.88 -4.21
CA ALA A 70 -38.80 -34.73 -3.52
C ALA A 70 -37.47 -35.10 -2.83
N ALA A 71 -37.43 -36.24 -2.12
CA ALA A 71 -36.22 -36.71 -1.46
C ALA A 71 -35.09 -37.03 -2.45
N ARG A 72 -35.40 -37.70 -3.58
CA ARG A 72 -34.40 -38.01 -4.62
C ARG A 72 -33.82 -36.75 -5.27
N GLU A 73 -34.67 -35.77 -5.59
CA GLU A 73 -34.21 -34.53 -6.24
C GLU A 73 -33.36 -33.69 -5.27
N ALA A 74 -33.80 -33.56 -4.01
CA ALA A 74 -33.02 -32.89 -2.97
C ALA A 74 -31.65 -33.56 -2.77
N ARG A 75 -31.60 -34.89 -2.72
CA ARG A 75 -30.35 -35.63 -2.61
C ARG A 75 -29.42 -35.40 -3.79
N ARG A 76 -29.94 -35.40 -5.01
CA ARG A 76 -29.16 -35.12 -6.22
C ARG A 76 -28.52 -33.71 -6.18
N LEU A 77 -29.29 -32.70 -5.77
CA LEU A 77 -28.81 -31.33 -5.64
C LEU A 77 -27.74 -31.20 -4.55
N LEU A 78 -27.93 -31.88 -3.41
CA LEU A 78 -26.97 -31.90 -2.31
C LEU A 78 -25.68 -32.65 -2.66
N ASP A 79 -25.77 -33.77 -3.38
CA ASP A 79 -24.60 -34.51 -3.85
C ASP A 79 -23.76 -33.64 -4.79
N LYS A 80 -24.42 -32.92 -5.71
CA LYS A 80 -23.76 -31.95 -6.59
C LYS A 80 -23.09 -30.83 -5.80
N ARG A 81 -23.81 -30.19 -4.87
CA ARG A 81 -23.27 -29.18 -3.96
C ARG A 81 -22.06 -29.70 -3.19
N SER A 82 -22.10 -30.94 -2.71
CA SER A 82 -21.00 -31.56 -1.97
C SER A 82 -19.75 -31.78 -2.84
N ALA A 83 -19.93 -32.08 -4.13
CA ALA A 83 -18.83 -32.25 -5.08
C ALA A 83 -18.20 -30.89 -5.41
N ASP A 84 -19.02 -29.88 -5.70
CA ASP A 84 -18.56 -28.52 -6.00
C ASP A 84 -17.82 -27.92 -4.79
N TYR A 85 -18.38 -28.08 -3.58
CA TYR A 85 -17.74 -27.66 -2.33
C TYR A 85 -16.39 -28.34 -2.11
N LYS A 86 -16.27 -29.65 -2.39
CA LYS A 86 -15.00 -30.38 -2.27
C LYS A 86 -13.95 -29.83 -3.22
N VAL A 87 -14.30 -29.59 -4.48
CA VAL A 87 -13.38 -29.03 -5.49
C VAL A 87 -12.89 -27.65 -5.06
N LEU A 88 -13.79 -26.76 -4.63
CA LEU A 88 -13.43 -25.42 -4.16
C LEU A 88 -12.56 -25.47 -2.90
N THR A 89 -12.86 -26.37 -1.96
CA THR A 89 -12.07 -26.54 -0.73
C THR A 89 -10.66 -27.06 -1.03
N GLU A 90 -10.52 -27.97 -2.00
CA GLU A 90 -9.22 -28.49 -2.43
C GLU A 90 -8.38 -27.40 -3.10
N GLN A 91 -8.99 -26.63 -4.01
CA GLN A 91 -8.32 -25.48 -4.63
C GLN A 91 -7.90 -24.42 -3.60
N LEU A 92 -8.75 -24.13 -2.61
CA LEU A 92 -8.42 -23.20 -1.53
C LEU A 92 -7.23 -23.73 -0.72
N ARG A 93 -7.25 -25.01 -0.35
CA ARG A 93 -6.16 -25.64 0.40
C ARG A 93 -4.85 -25.57 -0.36
N ASP A 94 -4.85 -25.86 -1.67
CA ASP A 94 -3.64 -25.78 -2.48
C ASP A 94 -3.07 -24.36 -2.50
N CYS A 95 -3.92 -23.35 -2.75
CA CYS A 95 -3.53 -21.94 -2.73
C CYS A 95 -2.98 -21.51 -1.35
N GLU A 96 -3.61 -21.96 -0.25
CA GLU A 96 -3.14 -21.67 1.10
C GLU A 96 -1.79 -22.33 1.41
N THR A 97 -1.56 -23.56 0.92
CA THR A 97 -0.26 -24.23 1.10
C THR A 97 0.85 -23.54 0.32
N GLU A 98 0.60 -23.16 -0.93
CA GLU A 98 1.53 -22.40 -1.76
C GLU A 98 1.85 -21.04 -1.11
N ARG A 99 0.82 -20.32 -0.66
CA ARG A 99 0.99 -19.06 0.06
C ARG A 99 1.83 -19.22 1.33
N SER A 100 1.60 -20.28 2.11
CA SER A 100 2.39 -20.54 3.32
C SER A 100 3.85 -20.85 3.01
N GLN A 101 4.15 -21.52 1.90
CA GLN A 101 5.51 -21.80 1.46
C GLN A 101 6.23 -20.53 1.00
N LEU A 102 5.57 -19.71 0.18
CA LEU A 102 6.10 -18.42 -0.26
C LEU A 102 6.33 -17.47 0.91
N GLN A 103 5.42 -17.44 1.89
CA GLN A 103 5.58 -16.59 3.07
C GLN A 103 6.76 -17.03 3.95
N LYS A 104 7.04 -18.34 4.06
CA LYS A 104 8.27 -18.83 4.73
C LYS A 104 9.52 -18.41 3.98
N LYS A 105 9.54 -18.60 2.65
CA LYS A 105 10.67 -18.17 1.81
C LYS A 105 10.91 -16.65 1.90
N ARG A 106 9.83 -15.86 1.89
CA ARG A 106 9.89 -14.40 2.10
C ARG A 106 10.53 -14.05 3.44
N LEU A 107 10.13 -14.71 4.53
CA LEU A 107 10.69 -14.49 5.86
C LEU A 107 12.18 -14.84 5.92
N GLU A 108 12.60 -15.94 5.28
CA GLU A 108 14.01 -16.33 5.17
C GLU A 108 14.84 -15.27 4.42
N LEU A 109 14.33 -14.75 3.30
CA LEU A 109 14.96 -13.67 2.55
C LEU A 109 14.99 -12.35 3.34
N ASP A 110 13.92 -12.02 4.05
CA ASP A 110 13.86 -10.84 4.92
C ASP A 110 14.93 -10.92 6.02
N ASN A 111 15.10 -12.08 6.65
CA ASN A 111 16.13 -12.29 7.67
C ASN A 111 17.55 -12.21 7.08
N ALA A 112 17.77 -12.77 5.89
CA ALA A 112 19.05 -12.71 5.19
C ALA A 112 19.40 -11.27 4.80
N ARG A 113 18.42 -10.52 4.29
CA ARG A 113 18.56 -9.09 3.98
C ARG A 113 18.82 -8.28 5.25
N ASP A 114 18.10 -8.52 6.33
CA ASP A 114 18.33 -7.84 7.62
C ASP A 114 19.74 -8.08 8.16
N ALA A 115 20.24 -9.32 8.06
CA ALA A 115 21.60 -9.63 8.46
C ALA A 115 22.63 -8.85 7.63
N ALA A 116 22.45 -8.79 6.30
CA ALA A 116 23.32 -8.04 5.40
C ALA A 116 23.23 -6.51 5.65
N GLU A 117 22.03 -5.97 5.87
CA GLU A 117 21.81 -4.56 6.18
C GLU A 117 22.45 -4.17 7.52
N ASN A 118 22.36 -5.00 8.55
CA ASN A 118 23.02 -4.76 9.83
C ASN A 118 24.55 -4.84 9.72
N GLN A 119 25.08 -5.83 8.99
CA GLN A 119 26.52 -5.91 8.70
C GLN A 119 27.01 -4.67 7.95
N MET A 120 26.22 -4.17 7.01
CA MET A 120 26.54 -2.93 6.29
C MET A 120 26.52 -1.72 7.22
N ASP A 121 25.54 -1.59 8.14
CA ASP A 121 25.49 -0.51 9.13
C ASP A 121 26.72 -0.52 10.07
N GLU A 122 27.15 -1.70 10.51
CA GLU A 122 28.36 -1.87 11.33
C GLU A 122 29.65 -1.54 10.57
N LEU A 123 29.76 -1.98 9.30
CA LEU A 123 30.90 -1.61 8.46
C LEU A 123 30.95 -0.12 8.18
N MET A 124 29.80 0.51 7.95
CA MET A 124 29.72 1.97 7.76
C MET A 124 30.13 2.73 9.02
N GLU A 125 29.76 2.27 10.22
CA GLU A 125 30.23 2.85 11.48
C GLU A 125 31.76 2.72 11.63
N ALA A 126 32.32 1.55 11.31
CA ALA A 126 33.77 1.35 11.34
C ALA A 126 34.53 2.19 10.30
N VAL A 127 33.94 2.40 9.11
CA VAL A 127 34.50 3.28 8.08
C VAL A 127 34.39 4.75 8.49
N ASP A 128 33.27 5.19 9.05
CA ASP A 128 33.10 6.54 9.61
C ASP A 128 34.19 6.81 10.66
N ASP A 129 34.39 5.90 11.63
CA ASP A 129 35.43 6.00 12.66
C ASP A 129 36.86 6.08 12.11
N ARG A 130 37.11 5.44 10.96
CA ARG A 130 38.40 5.47 10.26
C ARG A 130 38.59 6.78 9.50
N LEU A 131 37.57 7.21 8.76
CA LEU A 131 37.59 8.43 7.96
C LEU A 131 37.66 9.69 8.84
N GLU A 132 37.05 9.69 10.03
CA GLU A 132 37.20 10.78 11.01
C GLU A 132 38.65 10.97 11.47
N LYS A 133 39.48 9.92 11.40
CA LYS A 133 40.89 9.96 11.81
C LYS A 133 41.85 10.16 10.63
N ASP A 134 41.34 10.11 9.39
CA ASP A 134 42.15 10.26 8.19
C ASP A 134 42.28 11.73 7.78
N SER A 135 43.50 12.26 7.90
CA SER A 135 43.81 13.65 7.52
C SER A 135 43.56 13.96 6.05
N ALA A 136 43.71 13.00 5.13
CA ALA A 136 43.49 13.22 3.70
C ALA A 136 42.00 13.39 3.41
N TYR A 137 41.17 12.60 4.08
CA TYR A 137 39.73 12.67 3.98
C TYR A 137 39.17 13.98 4.56
N LEU A 138 39.65 14.40 5.74
CA LEU A 138 39.25 15.67 6.36
C LEU A 138 39.60 16.88 5.47
N ALA A 139 40.79 16.90 4.87
CA ALA A 139 41.20 17.96 3.96
C ALA A 139 40.33 18.00 2.69
N GLN A 140 39.99 16.84 2.13
CA GLN A 140 39.10 16.75 0.97
C GLN A 140 37.68 17.22 1.33
N ARG A 141 37.18 16.87 2.52
CA ARG A 141 35.87 17.31 3.01
C ARG A 141 35.80 18.82 3.17
N GLU A 142 36.81 19.44 3.79
CA GLU A 142 36.87 20.91 3.92
C GLU A 142 36.92 21.59 2.54
N ALA A 143 37.65 21.02 1.58
CA ALA A 143 37.69 21.52 0.20
C ALA A 143 36.31 21.44 -0.48
N THR A 144 35.59 20.32 -0.30
CA THR A 144 34.22 20.16 -0.81
C THR A 144 33.26 21.16 -0.16
N GLU A 145 33.28 21.31 1.18
CA GLU A 145 32.43 22.27 1.90
C GLU A 145 32.71 23.73 1.48
N ALA A 146 33.97 24.08 1.24
CA ALA A 146 34.33 25.41 0.72
C ALA A 146 33.85 25.61 -0.73
N ALA A 147 33.95 24.58 -1.58
CA ALA A 147 33.51 24.64 -2.97
C ALA A 147 31.98 24.74 -3.07
N THR A 148 31.23 23.98 -2.28
CA THR A 148 29.76 24.04 -2.24
C THR A 148 29.26 25.38 -1.71
N ALA A 149 29.83 25.88 -0.61
CA ALA A 149 29.49 27.20 -0.10
C ALA A 149 29.77 28.32 -1.12
N THR A 150 30.86 28.18 -1.89
CA THR A 150 31.19 29.12 -2.97
C THR A 150 30.18 29.01 -4.12
N ALA A 151 29.77 27.80 -4.50
CA ALA A 151 28.76 27.57 -5.54
C ALA A 151 27.39 28.12 -5.13
N GLU A 152 26.94 27.89 -3.90
CA GLU A 152 25.70 28.44 -3.36
C GLU A 152 25.71 29.97 -3.36
N ALA A 153 26.78 30.59 -2.84
CA ALA A 153 26.92 32.04 -2.85
C ALA A 153 26.98 32.63 -4.28
N ALA A 154 27.60 31.92 -5.23
CA ALA A 154 27.62 32.31 -6.63
C ALA A 154 26.24 32.19 -7.29
N ALA A 155 25.48 31.14 -6.99
CA ALA A 155 24.11 30.95 -7.46
C ALA A 155 23.15 32.02 -6.90
N GLU A 156 23.27 32.37 -5.62
CA GLU A 156 22.51 33.46 -5.02
C GLU A 156 22.85 34.82 -5.65
N LYS A 157 24.13 35.09 -5.93
CA LYS A 157 24.58 36.28 -6.67
C LYS A 157 24.04 36.31 -8.10
N ALA A 158 23.99 35.17 -8.78
CA ALA A 158 23.40 35.07 -10.12
C ALA A 158 21.89 35.38 -10.07
N ARG A 159 21.18 34.81 -9.09
CA ARG A 159 19.74 35.02 -8.90
C ARG A 159 19.41 36.48 -8.57
N THR A 160 20.16 37.10 -7.67
CA THR A 160 19.98 38.53 -7.33
C THR A 160 20.34 39.44 -8.51
N SER A 161 21.39 39.12 -9.27
CA SER A 161 21.76 39.88 -10.49
C SER A 161 20.67 39.80 -11.57
N GLU A 162 20.01 38.65 -11.73
CA GLU A 162 18.91 38.48 -12.67
C GLU A 162 17.64 39.23 -12.21
N GLN A 163 17.34 39.23 -10.90
CA GLN A 163 16.26 40.04 -10.33
C GLN A 163 16.53 41.54 -10.50
N ASP A 164 17.76 41.98 -10.27
CA ASP A 164 18.20 43.37 -10.48
C ASP A 164 18.06 43.79 -11.94
N ARG A 165 18.40 42.89 -12.88
CA ARG A 165 18.15 43.10 -14.32
C ARG A 165 16.67 43.28 -14.61
N GLN A 166 15.81 42.41 -14.07
CA GLN A 166 14.37 42.49 -14.29
C GLN A 166 13.73 43.74 -13.67
N GLN A 167 14.22 44.22 -12.54
CA GLN A 167 13.70 45.42 -11.89
C GLN A 167 14.20 46.70 -12.55
N LYS A 168 15.52 46.81 -12.77
CA LYS A 168 16.14 48.00 -13.36
C LYS A 168 15.93 48.06 -14.89
N GLY A 169 15.78 46.91 -15.55
CA GLY A 169 15.51 46.80 -16.97
C GLY A 169 14.16 47.39 -17.38
N LYS A 170 13.13 47.28 -16.53
CA LYS A 170 11.80 47.86 -16.78
C LYS A 170 11.83 49.36 -17.06
N ALA A 171 12.71 50.11 -16.40
CA ALA A 171 12.82 51.55 -16.61
C ALA A 171 13.36 51.91 -18.02
N TYR A 172 14.22 51.05 -18.58
CA TYR A 172 14.77 51.21 -19.93
C TYR A 172 13.85 50.62 -21.01
N GLU A 173 13.16 49.51 -20.71
CA GLU A 173 12.20 48.86 -21.61
C GLU A 173 10.89 49.63 -21.75
N ALA A 174 10.55 50.46 -20.75
CA ALA A 174 9.37 51.32 -20.79
C ALA A 174 9.52 52.53 -21.75
N ASP A 175 10.74 52.85 -22.22
CA ASP A 175 10.99 53.92 -23.18
C ASP A 175 11.12 53.36 -24.62
N PRO A 176 10.12 53.58 -25.50
CA PRO A 176 10.14 53.09 -26.88
C PRO A 176 11.25 53.73 -27.73
N LEU A 177 11.67 54.97 -27.43
CA LEU A 177 12.72 55.66 -28.17
C LEU A 177 14.10 55.07 -27.84
N PHE A 178 14.31 54.67 -26.59
CA PHE A 178 15.52 53.96 -26.16
C PHE A 178 15.64 52.60 -26.84
N LEU A 179 14.58 51.79 -26.82
CA LEU A 179 14.54 50.48 -27.48
C LEU A 179 14.76 50.59 -28.98
N TYR A 180 14.18 51.59 -29.64
CA TYR A 180 14.34 51.84 -31.07
C TYR A 180 15.81 52.11 -31.45
N LEU A 181 16.50 52.98 -30.70
CA LEU A 181 17.91 53.27 -30.94
C LEU A 181 18.83 52.09 -30.58
N TRP A 182 18.47 51.32 -29.54
CA TRP A 182 19.18 50.10 -29.12
C TRP A 182 19.09 48.98 -30.16
N GLN A 183 17.89 48.66 -30.64
CA GLN A 183 17.66 47.63 -31.68
C GLN A 183 18.38 47.95 -33.00
N ARG A 184 18.52 49.24 -33.31
CA ARG A 184 19.26 49.71 -34.49
C ARG A 184 20.78 49.70 -34.31
N GLY A 185 21.29 49.46 -33.10
CA GLY A 185 22.72 49.48 -32.82
C GLY A 185 23.34 50.88 -32.94
N PHE A 186 22.58 51.96 -32.70
CA PHE A 186 23.07 53.33 -32.86
C PHE A 186 24.29 53.60 -31.96
N GLY A 187 25.47 53.87 -32.54
CA GLY A 187 26.72 54.10 -31.80
C GLY A 187 27.66 52.89 -31.68
N THR A 188 27.36 51.77 -32.35
CA THR A 188 28.27 50.63 -32.55
C THR A 188 28.77 50.58 -34.00
N PRO A 189 29.88 49.85 -34.28
CA PRO A 189 30.37 49.65 -35.64
C PRO A 189 29.32 49.03 -36.59
N ASP A 190 28.36 48.28 -36.04
CA ASP A 190 27.29 47.60 -36.77
C ASP A 190 26.12 48.53 -37.20
N TYR A 191 26.21 49.83 -36.91
CA TYR A 191 25.18 50.80 -37.31
C TYR A 191 25.24 51.10 -38.82
N ASN A 192 24.33 50.49 -39.58
CA ASN A 192 24.34 50.56 -41.04
C ASN A 192 23.55 51.73 -41.65
N CYS A 193 22.89 52.58 -40.86
CA CYS A 193 22.07 53.67 -41.40
C CYS A 193 22.94 54.92 -41.74
N ARG A 194 22.71 55.52 -42.91
CA ARG A 194 23.46 56.68 -43.44
C ARG A 194 22.54 57.89 -43.68
N GLY A 195 23.08 59.11 -43.63
CA GLY A 195 22.37 60.35 -44.01
C GLY A 195 21.35 60.87 -42.98
N LEU A 196 20.20 61.36 -43.46
CA LEU A 196 19.15 62.03 -42.66
C LEU A 196 18.66 61.21 -41.45
N ILE A 197 18.63 59.89 -41.59
CA ILE A 197 18.23 58.96 -40.52
C ILE A 197 19.23 59.02 -39.36
N ARG A 198 20.53 59.17 -39.65
CA ARG A 198 21.58 59.28 -38.63
C ARG A 198 21.53 60.61 -37.87
N SER A 199 21.17 61.71 -38.54
CA SER A 199 21.01 63.01 -37.88
C SER A 199 19.78 63.06 -36.97
N LEU A 200 18.67 62.44 -37.38
CA LEU A 200 17.48 62.31 -36.55
C LEU A 200 17.74 61.39 -35.35
N ASP A 201 18.35 60.23 -35.58
CA ASP A 201 18.75 59.30 -34.51
C ASP A 201 19.76 59.97 -33.54
N GLY A 202 20.65 60.84 -34.02
CA GLY A 202 21.57 61.64 -33.19
C GLY A 202 20.90 62.73 -32.36
N TRP A 203 19.85 63.36 -32.88
CA TRP A 203 19.06 64.34 -32.13
C TRP A 203 18.23 63.66 -31.03
N VAL A 204 17.59 62.53 -31.35
CA VAL A 204 16.85 61.70 -30.38
C VAL A 204 17.82 61.17 -29.31
N ALA A 205 19.02 60.73 -29.71
CA ALA A 205 20.06 60.26 -28.78
C ALA A 205 20.51 61.34 -27.79
N GLY A 206 20.60 62.60 -28.22
CA GLY A 206 20.92 63.73 -27.34
C GLY A 206 19.80 64.05 -26.34
N LEU A 207 18.53 63.91 -26.77
CA LEU A 207 17.35 64.20 -25.93
C LEU A 207 17.20 63.21 -24.77
N ILE A 208 17.46 61.92 -25.01
CA ILE A 208 17.32 60.86 -23.98
C ILE A 208 18.64 60.52 -23.27
N ARG A 209 19.72 61.28 -23.50
CA ARG A 209 21.09 60.96 -23.01
C ARG A 209 21.47 59.50 -23.30
N TYR A 210 21.22 59.08 -24.53
CA TYR A 210 21.29 57.69 -24.96
C TYR A 210 22.68 57.06 -24.76
N HIS A 211 23.76 57.83 -24.89
CA HIS A 211 25.12 57.30 -24.70
C HIS A 211 25.37 56.77 -23.28
N ASP A 212 24.90 57.49 -22.25
CA ASP A 212 25.05 57.07 -20.85
C ASP A 212 24.08 55.94 -20.50
N ALA A 213 22.82 56.06 -20.95
CA ALA A 213 21.80 55.03 -20.76
C ALA A 213 22.18 53.70 -21.45
N ARG A 214 22.81 53.77 -22.63
CA ARG A 214 23.31 52.60 -23.38
C ARG A 214 24.42 51.89 -22.63
N ALA A 215 25.39 52.63 -22.07
CA ALA A 215 26.49 52.04 -21.30
C ALA A 215 25.96 51.32 -20.04
N ASN A 216 25.02 51.96 -19.33
CA ASN A 216 24.39 51.39 -18.14
C ASN A 216 23.52 50.16 -18.47
N TYR A 217 22.75 50.21 -19.56
CA TYR A 217 21.93 49.08 -20.00
C TYR A 217 22.79 47.90 -20.50
N ALA A 218 23.83 48.16 -21.29
CA ALA A 218 24.77 47.13 -21.75
C ALA A 218 25.48 46.44 -20.57
N MET A 219 25.86 47.21 -19.54
CA MET A 219 26.41 46.69 -18.29
C MET A 219 25.37 45.85 -17.54
N LEU A 220 24.13 46.34 -17.42
CA LEU A 220 23.02 45.65 -16.76
C LEU A 220 22.64 44.32 -17.43
N THR A 221 22.74 44.23 -18.76
CA THR A 221 22.48 42.99 -19.51
C THR A 221 23.67 42.02 -19.52
N GLY A 222 24.90 42.54 -19.50
CA GLY A 222 26.12 41.72 -19.61
C GLY A 222 26.63 41.15 -18.28
N ILE A 223 26.32 41.78 -17.14
CA ILE A 223 26.72 41.29 -15.81
C ILE A 223 26.05 39.95 -15.46
N PRO A 224 24.71 39.79 -15.60
CA PRO A 224 24.03 38.55 -15.23
C PRO A 224 24.54 37.34 -16.01
N GLU A 225 24.85 37.50 -17.30
CA GLU A 225 25.39 36.40 -18.13
C GLU A 225 26.78 35.95 -17.63
N ARG A 226 27.64 36.88 -17.22
CA ARG A 226 28.96 36.55 -16.68
C ARG A 226 28.88 35.93 -15.29
N VAL A 227 27.97 36.42 -14.45
CA VAL A 227 27.74 35.88 -13.10
C VAL A 227 27.10 34.49 -13.18
N ALA A 228 26.18 34.26 -14.12
CA ALA A 228 25.61 32.93 -14.39
C ALA A 228 26.68 31.95 -14.87
N LYS A 229 27.52 32.32 -15.85
CA LYS A 229 28.66 31.49 -16.29
C LYS A 229 29.67 31.20 -15.17
N HIS A 230 29.84 32.12 -14.24
CA HIS A 230 30.69 31.90 -13.06
C HIS A 230 30.04 30.93 -12.07
N ALA A 231 28.73 31.08 -11.81
CA ALA A 231 27.97 30.17 -10.96
C ALA A 231 27.96 28.74 -11.53
N GLU A 232 27.81 28.57 -12.85
CA GLU A 232 27.91 27.27 -13.53
C GLU A 232 29.28 26.62 -13.31
N ARG A 233 30.38 27.36 -13.49
CA ARG A 233 31.73 26.83 -13.23
C ARG A 233 31.95 26.48 -11.76
N CYS A 234 31.43 27.28 -10.84
CA CYS A 234 31.51 26.98 -9.41
C CYS A 234 30.70 25.73 -9.06
N ALA A 235 29.54 25.52 -9.69
CA ALA A 235 28.76 24.30 -9.53
C ALA A 235 29.49 23.07 -10.09
N GLU A 236 30.10 23.16 -11.28
CA GLU A 236 30.91 22.07 -11.85
C GLU A 236 32.11 21.71 -10.96
N ILE A 237 32.77 22.69 -10.34
CA ILE A 237 33.87 22.46 -9.39
C ILE A 237 33.34 21.79 -8.12
N ALA A 238 32.21 22.25 -7.57
CA ALA A 238 31.59 21.63 -6.41
C ALA A 238 31.21 20.16 -6.70
N GLU A 239 30.60 19.87 -7.85
CA GLU A 239 30.26 18.51 -8.28
C GLU A 239 31.52 17.62 -8.41
N GLN A 240 32.64 18.15 -8.93
CA GLN A 240 33.89 17.40 -9.04
C GLN A 240 34.50 17.10 -7.66
N GLU A 241 34.50 18.06 -6.74
CA GLU A 241 35.02 17.85 -5.38
C GLU A 241 34.11 16.92 -4.55
N GLU A 242 32.78 16.96 -4.77
CA GLU A 242 31.84 15.98 -4.21
C GLU A 242 32.07 14.59 -4.78
N ALA A 243 32.33 14.47 -6.08
CA ALA A 243 32.65 13.19 -6.71
C ALA A 243 33.93 12.57 -6.15
N LYS A 244 34.99 13.37 -5.93
CA LYS A 244 36.24 12.92 -5.29
C LYS A 244 36.00 12.47 -3.85
N LEU A 245 35.24 13.23 -3.06
CA LEU A 245 34.88 12.85 -1.69
C LEU A 245 34.11 11.51 -1.66
N ALA A 246 33.20 11.32 -2.61
CA ALA A 246 32.46 10.07 -2.79
C ALA A 246 33.34 8.91 -3.29
N GLU A 247 34.38 9.16 -4.08
CA GLU A 247 35.39 8.14 -4.41
C GLU A 247 36.20 7.71 -3.20
N PHE A 248 36.61 8.64 -2.33
CA PHE A 248 37.31 8.33 -1.09
C PHE A 248 36.48 7.43 -0.16
N SER A 249 35.19 7.75 0.02
CA SER A 249 34.31 6.93 0.85
C SER A 249 33.98 5.57 0.22
N ARG A 250 33.84 5.52 -1.11
CA ARG A 250 33.69 4.25 -1.85
C ARG A 250 34.93 3.36 -1.70
N ASN A 251 36.13 3.90 -1.86
CA ASN A 251 37.37 3.13 -1.70
C ASN A 251 37.52 2.62 -0.27
N ALA A 252 37.24 3.45 0.73
CA ALA A 252 37.25 3.04 2.13
C ALA A 252 36.23 1.94 2.43
N MET A 253 35.06 1.98 1.78
CA MET A 253 34.05 0.92 1.87
C MET A 253 34.43 -0.34 1.10
N THR A 254 35.03 -0.27 -0.09
CA THR A 254 35.47 -1.47 -0.82
C THR A 254 36.63 -2.17 -0.11
N ASP A 255 37.49 -1.41 0.55
CA ASP A 255 38.59 -1.96 1.35
C ASP A 255 38.08 -2.64 2.63
N ALA A 256 36.98 -2.14 3.21
CA ALA A 256 36.36 -2.68 4.41
C ALA A 256 35.36 -3.82 4.13
N ALA A 257 34.58 -3.71 3.06
CA ALA A 257 33.60 -4.68 2.61
C ALA A 257 34.30 -5.72 1.71
N GLY A 258 34.98 -6.69 2.34
CA GLY A 258 35.55 -7.85 1.63
C GLY A 258 34.52 -8.73 0.90
N ALA A 259 33.23 -8.38 0.91
CA ALA A 259 32.13 -9.08 0.25
C ALA A 259 31.13 -8.08 -0.37
N ASP A 260 30.46 -8.49 -1.47
CA ASP A 260 29.43 -7.69 -2.15
C ASP A 260 28.08 -7.71 -1.39
N LEU A 261 28.07 -7.04 -0.23
CA LEU A 261 26.86 -6.90 0.59
C LEU A 261 25.77 -6.12 -0.16
N VAL A 262 26.14 -5.17 -1.01
CA VAL A 262 25.18 -4.37 -1.81
C VAL A 262 24.45 -5.28 -2.80
N GLY A 263 25.16 -6.08 -3.58
CA GLY A 263 24.56 -7.02 -4.53
C GLY A 263 23.67 -8.08 -3.86
N THR A 264 24.04 -8.57 -2.67
CA THR A 264 23.17 -9.49 -1.91
C THR A 264 21.89 -8.82 -1.41
N ILE A 265 21.95 -7.56 -0.94
CA ILE A 265 20.77 -6.79 -0.52
C ILE A 265 19.84 -6.54 -1.71
N GLU A 266 20.40 -6.15 -2.87
CA GLU A 266 19.62 -5.91 -4.09
C GLU A 266 18.97 -7.20 -4.60
N THR A 267 19.73 -8.29 -4.72
CA THR A 267 19.20 -9.60 -5.16
C THR A 267 18.09 -10.11 -4.24
N ASN A 268 18.30 -10.01 -2.92
CA ASN A 268 17.27 -10.41 -1.95
C ASN A 268 16.04 -9.51 -2.05
N SER A 269 16.22 -8.20 -2.30
CA SER A 269 15.10 -7.27 -2.45
C SER A 269 14.28 -7.56 -3.71
N GLU A 270 14.94 -7.87 -4.84
CA GLU A 270 14.26 -8.25 -6.09
C GLU A 270 13.48 -9.57 -5.94
N GLU A 271 14.06 -10.58 -5.28
CA GLU A 271 13.34 -11.83 -5.00
C GLU A 271 12.16 -11.61 -4.02
N ILE A 272 12.30 -10.71 -3.04
CA ILE A 272 11.19 -10.34 -2.14
C ILE A 272 10.07 -9.65 -2.93
N ASP A 273 10.39 -8.68 -3.79
CA ASP A 273 9.40 -7.98 -4.63
C ASP A 273 8.66 -8.95 -5.55
N ARG A 274 9.38 -9.95 -6.11
CA ARG A 274 8.77 -11.01 -6.91
C ARG A 274 7.81 -11.87 -6.09
N ILE A 275 8.23 -12.32 -4.90
CA ILE A 275 7.38 -13.11 -4.00
C ILE A 275 6.17 -12.30 -3.54
N ASP A 276 6.32 -11.00 -3.27
CA ASP A 276 5.21 -10.12 -2.90
C ASP A 276 4.17 -10.03 -4.03
N GLY A 277 4.62 -9.98 -5.29
CA GLY A 277 3.73 -10.07 -6.46
C GLY A 277 3.00 -11.42 -6.57
N GLU A 278 3.70 -12.53 -6.33
CA GLU A 278 3.11 -13.88 -6.30
C GLU A 278 2.10 -14.04 -5.16
N LEU A 279 2.42 -13.53 -3.95
CA LEU A 279 1.55 -13.53 -2.78
C LEU A 279 0.29 -12.71 -3.01
N ASP A 280 0.39 -11.53 -3.61
CA ASP A 280 -0.78 -10.68 -3.94
C ASP A 280 -1.72 -11.39 -4.93
N ALA A 281 -1.17 -12.11 -5.91
CA ALA A 281 -1.98 -12.90 -6.85
C ALA A 281 -2.69 -14.07 -6.16
N LEU A 282 -1.99 -14.78 -5.27
CA LEU A 282 -2.57 -15.84 -4.45
C LEU A 282 -3.62 -15.33 -3.48
N ASP A 283 -3.40 -14.19 -2.83
CA ASP A 283 -4.36 -13.59 -1.90
C ASP A 283 -5.67 -13.21 -2.60
N ARG A 284 -5.60 -12.66 -3.83
CA ARG A 284 -6.81 -12.42 -4.65
C ARG A 284 -7.54 -13.73 -4.99
N ARG A 285 -6.79 -14.77 -5.36
CA ARG A 285 -7.38 -16.08 -5.69
C ARG A 285 -8.04 -16.72 -4.46
N ILE A 286 -7.38 -16.67 -3.31
CA ILE A 286 -7.93 -17.11 -2.03
C ILE A 286 -9.20 -16.33 -1.71
N GLU A 287 -9.20 -14.99 -1.86
CA GLU A 287 -10.40 -14.18 -1.60
C GLU A 287 -11.58 -14.56 -2.51
N THR A 288 -11.33 -14.83 -3.80
CA THR A 288 -12.38 -15.30 -4.71
C THR A 288 -12.93 -16.68 -4.32
N LEU A 289 -12.06 -17.62 -3.93
CA LEU A 289 -12.46 -18.96 -3.51
C LEU A 289 -13.18 -18.93 -2.16
N SER A 290 -12.71 -18.15 -1.20
CA SER A 290 -13.35 -17.95 0.10
C SER A 290 -14.72 -17.28 -0.06
N SER A 291 -14.87 -16.31 -0.97
CA SER A 291 -16.16 -15.68 -1.25
C SER A 291 -17.15 -16.69 -1.85
N ALA A 292 -16.70 -17.51 -2.81
CA ALA A 292 -17.52 -18.60 -3.33
C ALA A 292 -17.94 -19.57 -2.22
N LEU A 293 -17.00 -20.01 -1.36
CA LEU A 293 -17.30 -20.90 -0.22
C LEU A 293 -18.20 -20.25 0.85
N ALA A 294 -18.20 -18.92 0.97
CA ALA A 294 -19.08 -18.20 1.88
C ALA A 294 -20.53 -18.24 1.39
N GLU A 295 -20.79 -18.21 0.07
CA GLU A 295 -22.13 -18.45 -0.50
C GLU A 295 -22.64 -19.84 -0.08
N PHE A 296 -21.77 -20.85 -0.15
CA PHE A 296 -22.08 -22.21 0.30
C PHE A 296 -22.38 -22.31 1.79
N SER A 297 -21.61 -21.60 2.60
CA SER A 297 -21.76 -21.59 4.05
C SER A 297 -23.01 -20.83 4.48
N GLY A 298 -23.36 -19.74 3.77
CA GLY A 298 -24.53 -18.90 4.01
C GLY A 298 -25.87 -19.59 3.70
N GLY A 299 -25.85 -20.66 2.89
CA GLY A 299 -27.07 -21.29 2.38
C GLY A 299 -27.76 -20.45 1.31
N GLU A 300 -27.01 -19.53 0.68
CA GLU A 300 -27.49 -18.70 -0.43
C GLU A 300 -27.32 -19.43 -1.78
N ASP A 301 -26.77 -20.65 -1.76
CA ASP A 301 -26.66 -21.49 -2.96
C ASP A 301 -28.02 -21.80 -3.55
N SER A 302 -28.15 -21.61 -4.86
CA SER A 302 -29.37 -21.98 -5.58
C SER A 302 -29.71 -23.48 -5.48
N ASP A 303 -28.70 -24.36 -5.38
CA ASP A 303 -28.91 -25.80 -5.25
C ASP A 303 -29.40 -26.18 -3.83
N PHE A 304 -28.92 -25.48 -2.79
CA PHE A 304 -29.39 -25.68 -1.41
C PHE A 304 -30.81 -25.16 -1.21
N GLN A 305 -31.11 -23.95 -1.68
CA GLN A 305 -32.44 -23.35 -1.58
C GLN A 305 -33.49 -24.21 -2.28
N LYS A 306 -33.18 -24.73 -3.47
CA LYS A 306 -34.08 -25.67 -4.18
C LYS A 306 -34.28 -26.96 -3.41
N ALA A 307 -33.21 -27.54 -2.84
CA ALA A 307 -33.31 -28.76 -2.06
C ALA A 307 -34.17 -28.55 -0.78
N GLU A 308 -33.98 -27.43 -0.09
CA GLU A 308 -34.77 -27.04 1.09
C GLU A 308 -36.22 -26.76 0.71
N GLU A 309 -36.48 -26.06 -0.40
CA GLU A 309 -37.84 -25.80 -0.90
C GLU A 309 -38.56 -27.10 -1.25
N HIS A 310 -37.91 -28.02 -1.97
CA HIS A 310 -38.49 -29.31 -2.33
C HIS A 310 -38.79 -30.19 -1.11
N LEU A 311 -37.90 -30.23 -0.11
CA LEU A 311 -38.13 -30.99 1.12
C LEU A 311 -39.15 -30.29 2.04
N GLY A 312 -39.05 -28.98 2.19
CA GLY A 312 -39.91 -28.16 3.04
C GLY A 312 -41.35 -28.15 2.58
N LEU A 313 -41.62 -27.90 1.29
CA LEU A 313 -42.97 -27.96 0.72
C LEU A 313 -43.59 -29.35 0.84
N SER A 314 -42.77 -30.39 0.67
CA SER A 314 -43.26 -31.78 0.75
C SER A 314 -43.59 -32.18 2.20
N LEU A 315 -42.86 -31.66 3.19
CA LEU A 315 -43.05 -31.92 4.62
C LEU A 315 -44.09 -31.00 5.30
N GLN A 316 -44.33 -29.79 4.80
CA GLN A 316 -45.30 -28.83 5.35
C GLN A 316 -46.72 -28.96 4.79
N SER A 317 -46.96 -29.88 3.86
CA SER A 317 -48.29 -30.04 3.27
C SER A 317 -49.34 -30.35 4.32
N ASP A 318 -50.52 -29.73 4.17
CA ASP A 318 -51.68 -29.90 5.06
C ASP A 318 -52.02 -31.37 5.30
N ASP A 319 -51.89 -32.21 4.26
CA ASP A 319 -52.11 -33.66 4.32
C ASP A 319 -51.31 -34.35 5.45
N LEU A 320 -50.06 -33.93 5.72
CA LEU A 320 -49.19 -34.52 6.73
C LEU A 320 -49.51 -34.02 8.15
N ASN A 321 -49.91 -32.76 8.27
CA ASN A 321 -50.34 -32.19 9.54
C ASN A 321 -51.68 -32.77 9.98
N ASP A 322 -52.60 -32.97 9.02
CA ASP A 322 -53.87 -33.65 9.25
C ASP A 322 -53.65 -35.12 9.62
N LEU A 323 -52.73 -35.82 8.95
CA LEU A 323 -52.33 -37.18 9.32
C LEU A 323 -51.81 -37.26 10.76
N LEU A 324 -50.95 -36.33 11.16
CA LEU A 324 -50.40 -36.26 12.51
C LEU A 324 -51.51 -35.99 13.54
N ARG A 325 -52.46 -35.10 13.21
CA ARG A 325 -53.60 -34.76 14.06
C ARG A 325 -54.54 -35.95 14.24
N ILE A 326 -54.88 -36.63 13.15
CA ILE A 326 -55.72 -37.85 13.18
C ILE A 326 -55.04 -38.94 14.02
N ALA A 327 -53.72 -39.11 13.88
CA ALA A 327 -52.97 -40.09 14.65
C ALA A 327 -52.91 -39.77 16.15
N LEU A 328 -52.89 -38.48 16.52
CA LEU A 328 -52.99 -38.03 17.92
C LEU A 328 -54.41 -38.21 18.49
N ASP A 329 -55.44 -37.98 17.68
CA ASP A 329 -56.84 -38.09 18.10
C ASP A 329 -57.30 -39.55 18.28
N THR A 330 -56.61 -40.51 17.65
CA THR A 330 -56.92 -41.96 17.75
C THR A 330 -55.68 -42.79 18.08
N PRO A 331 -55.24 -42.85 19.35
CA PRO A 331 -53.96 -43.46 19.70
C PRO A 331 -53.93 -44.98 19.44
N SER A 332 -52.83 -45.45 18.85
CA SER A 332 -52.49 -46.86 18.65
C SER A 332 -51.04 -47.09 19.07
N PRO A 333 -50.65 -48.26 19.63
CA PRO A 333 -49.28 -48.49 20.11
C PRO A 333 -48.21 -48.40 19.01
N GLU A 334 -48.56 -48.68 17.76
CA GLU A 334 -47.65 -48.56 16.61
C GLU A 334 -47.55 -47.11 16.13
N ASP A 335 -48.66 -46.38 16.11
CA ASP A 335 -48.68 -44.95 15.76
C ASP A 335 -47.93 -44.09 16.78
N GLU A 336 -48.07 -44.38 18.09
CA GLU A 336 -47.36 -43.67 19.14
C GLU A 336 -45.84 -43.73 18.95
N LYS A 337 -45.29 -44.89 18.54
CA LYS A 337 -43.87 -45.05 18.25
C LYS A 337 -43.43 -44.22 17.05
N ILE A 338 -44.25 -44.16 16.00
CA ILE A 338 -43.94 -43.38 14.79
C ILE A 338 -44.03 -41.88 15.11
N ILE A 339 -45.06 -41.44 15.84
CA ILE A 339 -45.24 -40.04 16.28
C ILE A 339 -44.06 -39.60 17.16
N GLN A 340 -43.65 -40.41 18.14
CA GLN A 340 -42.47 -40.13 18.97
C GLN A 340 -41.22 -39.96 18.11
N ARG A 341 -40.99 -40.86 17.14
CA ARG A 341 -39.86 -40.76 16.22
C ARG A 341 -39.92 -39.49 15.36
N ILE A 342 -41.10 -39.07 14.90
CA ILE A 342 -41.28 -37.81 14.15
C ILE A 342 -40.96 -36.60 15.04
N GLN A 343 -41.43 -36.60 16.29
CA GLN A 343 -41.16 -35.52 17.26
C GLN A 343 -39.66 -35.43 17.58
N ASP A 344 -39.01 -36.56 17.86
CA ASP A 344 -37.56 -36.64 18.08
C ASP A 344 -36.77 -36.07 16.90
N PHE A 345 -37.17 -36.39 15.66
CA PHE A 345 -36.52 -35.84 14.47
C PHE A 345 -36.77 -34.34 14.32
N LYS A 346 -37.99 -33.85 14.59
CA LYS A 346 -38.29 -32.40 14.58
C LYS A 346 -37.41 -31.64 15.57
N GLU A 347 -37.31 -32.12 16.81
CA GLU A 347 -36.48 -31.48 17.84
C GLU A 347 -34.99 -31.45 17.44
N ARG A 348 -34.48 -32.56 16.88
CA ARG A 348 -33.10 -32.64 16.38
C ARG A 348 -32.85 -31.71 15.19
N VAL A 349 -33.79 -31.62 14.25
CA VAL A 349 -33.71 -30.69 13.11
C VAL A 349 -33.63 -29.25 13.61
N GLU A 350 -34.48 -28.87 14.57
CA GLU A 350 -34.43 -27.53 15.15
C GLU A 350 -33.13 -27.25 15.91
N GLN A 351 -32.61 -28.25 16.64
CA GLN A 351 -31.34 -28.13 17.34
C GLN A 351 -30.19 -27.89 16.36
N VAL A 352 -30.05 -28.75 15.35
CA VAL A 352 -28.99 -28.62 14.34
C VAL A 352 -29.13 -27.30 13.56
N ALA A 353 -30.35 -26.88 13.24
CA ALA A 353 -30.59 -25.59 12.59
C ALA A 353 -30.17 -24.39 13.48
N ARG A 354 -30.37 -24.47 14.80
CA ARG A 354 -29.87 -23.47 15.76
C ARG A 354 -28.35 -23.44 15.78
N GLU A 355 -27.69 -24.60 15.82
CA GLU A 355 -26.22 -24.71 15.79
C GLU A 355 -25.64 -24.13 14.49
N ILE A 356 -26.23 -24.43 13.33
CA ILE A 356 -25.82 -23.86 12.04
C ILE A 356 -25.92 -22.32 12.06
N ARG A 357 -27.01 -21.76 12.60
CA ARG A 357 -27.16 -20.29 12.69
C ARG A 357 -26.08 -19.67 13.57
N GLN A 358 -25.78 -20.27 14.72
CA GLN A 358 -24.72 -19.79 15.61
C GLN A 358 -23.34 -19.87 14.96
N ASP A 359 -23.00 -20.99 14.32
CA ASP A 359 -21.72 -21.15 13.63
C ASP A 359 -21.57 -20.16 12.46
N ARG A 360 -22.66 -19.86 11.73
CA ARG A 360 -22.68 -18.82 10.69
C ARG A 360 -22.46 -17.41 11.23
N GLU A 361 -23.03 -17.08 12.39
CA GLU A 361 -22.79 -15.79 13.06
C GLU A 361 -21.32 -15.65 13.45
N LEU A 362 -20.74 -16.69 14.06
CA LEU A 362 -19.31 -16.73 14.40
C LEU A 362 -18.42 -16.60 13.16
N GLN A 363 -18.76 -17.27 12.06
CA GLN A 363 -18.03 -17.17 10.80
C GLN A 363 -18.05 -15.73 10.25
N ARG A 364 -19.19 -15.04 10.30
CA ARG A 364 -19.30 -13.62 9.86
C ARG A 364 -18.44 -12.70 10.73
N ASP A 365 -18.41 -12.93 12.04
CA ASP A 365 -17.58 -12.16 12.97
C ASP A 365 -16.09 -12.36 12.71
N ILE A 366 -15.65 -13.60 12.49
CA ILE A 366 -14.26 -13.90 12.11
C ILE A 366 -13.92 -13.28 10.75
N GLY A 367 -14.82 -13.39 9.76
CA GLY A 367 -14.65 -12.78 8.44
C GLY A 367 -14.46 -11.26 8.51
N ARG A 368 -15.23 -10.57 9.37
CA ARG A 368 -15.06 -9.13 9.62
C ARG A 368 -13.68 -8.82 10.20
N ARG A 369 -13.25 -9.55 11.23
CA ARG A 369 -11.92 -9.37 11.87
C ARG A 369 -10.77 -9.65 10.89
N ARG A 370 -10.92 -10.66 10.04
CA ARG A 370 -9.97 -10.99 8.96
C ARG A 370 -9.82 -9.82 7.99
N ALA A 371 -10.93 -9.20 7.56
CA ALA A 371 -10.90 -8.04 6.68
C ALA A 371 -10.21 -6.84 7.33
N GLU A 372 -10.51 -6.55 8.61
CA GLU A 372 -9.84 -5.48 9.36
C GLU A 372 -8.34 -5.70 9.49
N LEU A 373 -7.89 -6.93 9.77
CA LEU A 373 -6.46 -7.28 9.82
C LEU A 373 -5.78 -7.20 8.46
N ALA A 374 -6.46 -7.62 7.39
CA ALA A 374 -5.94 -7.50 6.03
C ALA A 374 -5.74 -6.02 5.64
N ASP A 375 -6.67 -5.14 6.02
CA ASP A 375 -6.55 -3.70 5.81
C ASP A 375 -5.37 -3.10 6.59
N VAL A 376 -5.16 -3.55 7.84
CA VAL A 376 -3.98 -3.16 8.63
C VAL A 376 -2.69 -3.56 7.91
N ILE A 377 -2.58 -4.81 7.45
CA ILE A 377 -1.39 -5.29 6.71
C ILE A 377 -1.14 -4.44 5.47
N LYS A 378 -2.19 -4.16 4.69
CA LYS A 378 -2.10 -3.31 3.50
C LYS A 378 -1.58 -1.91 3.84
N ARG A 379 -2.06 -1.31 4.93
CA ARG A 379 -1.57 0.00 5.40
C ARG A 379 -0.11 -0.07 5.84
N PHE A 380 0.28 -1.10 6.60
CA PHE A 380 1.67 -1.33 7.02
C PHE A 380 2.62 -1.43 5.81
N ARG A 381 2.24 -2.20 4.78
CA ARG A 381 3.01 -2.30 3.53
C ARG A 381 3.06 -0.96 2.79
N SER A 382 1.93 -0.26 2.64
CA SER A 382 1.87 1.03 1.93
C SER A 382 2.70 2.15 2.56
N LYS A 383 2.85 2.15 3.89
CA LYS A 383 3.66 3.13 4.62
C LYS A 383 5.14 2.73 4.70
N GLY A 384 5.50 1.56 4.19
CA GLY A 384 6.85 1.02 4.29
C GLY A 384 7.23 0.65 5.71
N TYR A 385 6.28 0.41 6.62
CA TYR A 385 6.61 0.05 8.02
C TYR A 385 7.30 -1.31 8.15
N GLY A 386 7.37 -2.10 7.09
CA GLY A 386 8.22 -3.30 6.99
C GLY A 386 9.67 -3.02 6.56
N SER A 387 10.09 -1.76 6.49
CA SER A 387 11.48 -1.41 6.19
C SER A 387 12.40 -1.63 7.39
N TRP A 388 13.71 -1.73 7.13
CA TRP A 388 14.73 -1.93 8.16
C TRP A 388 14.83 -0.75 9.12
N ASP A 389 14.50 0.47 8.64
CA ASP A 389 14.54 1.70 9.42
C ASP A 389 13.29 1.90 10.27
N SER A 390 12.29 1.01 10.20
CA SER A 390 11.06 1.12 10.99
C SER A 390 11.19 0.38 12.33
N THR A 391 10.90 1.08 13.43
CA THR A 391 10.87 0.52 14.79
C THR A 391 9.63 0.99 15.52
N PHE A 392 9.13 0.15 16.42
CA PHE A 392 7.97 0.46 17.25
C PHE A 392 8.39 0.51 18.71
N SER A 393 8.05 1.60 19.39
CA SER A 393 8.41 1.81 20.80
C SER A 393 7.49 1.07 21.77
N ASP A 394 6.30 0.65 21.33
CA ASP A 394 5.33 -0.06 22.15
C ASP A 394 5.43 -1.57 21.92
N ASP A 395 6.01 -2.28 22.90
CA ASP A 395 6.19 -3.74 22.84
C ASP A 395 4.84 -4.49 22.98
N ASN A 396 3.75 -3.80 23.37
CA ASN A 396 2.41 -4.40 23.50
C ASN A 396 1.65 -4.49 22.16
N LEU A 397 2.18 -3.90 21.09
CA LEU A 397 1.55 -3.91 19.75
C LEU A 397 1.33 -5.32 19.19
N THR A 398 2.26 -6.23 19.44
CA THR A 398 2.22 -7.59 18.87
C THR A 398 1.51 -8.59 19.76
N THR A 399 1.35 -8.29 21.04
CA THR A 399 0.79 -9.21 22.04
C THR A 399 -0.59 -8.76 22.51
N VAL A 400 -0.66 -7.72 23.34
CA VAL A 400 -1.91 -7.26 23.97
C VAL A 400 -2.85 -6.65 22.94
N LEU A 401 -2.37 -5.68 22.16
CA LEU A 401 -3.21 -4.97 21.18
C LEU A 401 -3.65 -5.88 20.04
N LEU A 402 -2.78 -6.79 19.60
CA LEU A 402 -3.14 -7.78 18.59
C LEU A 402 -4.18 -8.76 19.15
N SER A 403 -4.02 -9.22 20.40
CA SER A 403 -5.01 -10.09 21.05
C SER A 403 -6.36 -9.41 21.24
N GLU A 404 -6.38 -8.12 21.57
CA GLU A 404 -7.61 -7.35 21.70
C GLU A 404 -8.32 -7.15 20.35
N LEU A 405 -7.56 -6.95 19.26
CA LEU A 405 -8.09 -6.91 17.90
C LEU A 405 -8.66 -8.29 17.48
N LEU A 406 -7.94 -9.38 17.77
CA LEU A 406 -8.39 -10.76 17.49
C LEU A 406 -9.67 -11.11 18.27
N LYS A 407 -9.80 -10.62 19.51
CA LYS A 407 -11.02 -10.77 20.33
C LYS A 407 -12.15 -9.82 19.91
N GLY A 408 -11.91 -8.86 19.03
CA GLY A 408 -12.88 -7.86 18.61
C GLY A 408 -13.16 -6.77 19.65
N ALA A 409 -12.28 -6.59 20.64
CA ALA A 409 -12.39 -5.52 21.64
C ALA A 409 -11.96 -4.15 21.08
N ILE A 410 -11.18 -4.15 20.00
CA ILE A 410 -10.65 -2.97 19.33
C ILE A 410 -10.84 -3.14 17.82
N THR A 411 -11.05 -2.03 17.11
CA THR A 411 -11.12 -2.01 15.64
C THR A 411 -9.75 -1.98 14.99
N GLY A 412 -9.64 -2.46 13.75
CA GLY A 412 -8.40 -2.32 12.95
C GLY A 412 -7.91 -0.87 12.82
N ALA A 413 -8.81 0.11 12.86
CA ALA A 413 -8.47 1.54 12.81
C ALA A 413 -7.80 2.03 14.10
N ASP A 414 -8.27 1.59 15.26
CA ASP A 414 -7.69 1.93 16.55
C ASP A 414 -6.32 1.28 16.75
N TYR A 415 -6.19 0.02 16.31
CA TYR A 415 -4.91 -0.67 16.25
C TYR A 415 -3.91 0.12 15.39
N TRP A 416 -4.33 0.51 14.18
CA TRP A 416 -3.52 1.33 13.28
C TRP A 416 -3.10 2.66 13.91
N ALA A 417 -4.03 3.39 14.54
CA ALA A 417 -3.73 4.68 15.17
C ALA A 417 -2.74 4.57 16.34
N ARG A 418 -2.70 3.42 17.03
CA ARG A 418 -1.69 3.14 18.08
C ARG A 418 -0.36 2.74 17.46
N ALA A 419 -0.37 1.91 16.43
CA ALA A 419 0.83 1.56 15.67
C ALA A 419 1.52 2.82 15.12
N GLU A 420 0.78 3.68 14.42
CA GLU A 420 1.30 4.92 13.83
C GLU A 420 1.90 5.88 14.88
N ARG A 421 1.29 5.99 16.07
CA ARG A 421 1.82 6.82 17.17
C ARG A 421 3.11 6.29 17.78
N SER A 422 3.29 4.97 17.78
CA SER A 422 4.47 4.32 18.37
C SER A 422 5.60 4.08 17.36
N HIS A 423 5.34 4.35 16.08
CA HIS A 423 6.32 4.25 15.01
C HIS A 423 7.44 5.28 15.18
N ARG A 424 8.68 4.81 15.08
CA ARG A 424 9.90 5.59 15.09
C ARG A 424 10.83 5.08 14.01
N ARG A 425 11.52 6.00 13.34
CA ARG A 425 12.60 5.61 12.43
C ARG A 425 13.89 5.36 13.22
N ARG A 426 14.49 4.20 13.02
CA ARG A 426 15.86 3.89 13.43
C ARG A 426 16.78 4.92 12.79
N LYS A 427 17.64 5.53 13.59
CA LYS A 427 18.75 6.31 13.05
C LYS A 427 19.84 5.32 12.63
N PRO A 428 20.33 5.36 11.38
CA PRO A 428 21.49 4.56 10.99
C PRO A 428 22.67 4.90 11.90
N ARG A 429 23.49 3.89 12.23
CA ARG A 429 24.68 4.07 13.08
C ARG A 429 25.79 4.74 12.31
N GLY A 430 26.07 4.27 11.09
CA GLY A 430 26.94 4.93 10.12
C GLY A 430 26.20 5.94 9.22
N ARG A 431 26.92 6.52 8.24
CA ARG A 431 26.47 7.50 7.20
C ARG A 431 26.78 8.96 7.53
N ARG A 432 27.33 9.27 8.71
CA ARG A 432 27.54 10.69 9.09
C ARG A 432 28.73 11.31 8.38
N VAL A 433 29.73 10.49 8.09
CA VAL A 433 31.01 10.93 7.57
C VAL A 433 31.20 10.39 6.15
N ALA A 434 31.21 9.07 5.96
CA ALA A 434 31.46 8.43 4.67
C ALA A 434 30.43 8.78 3.58
N PHE A 435 29.15 8.97 3.91
CA PHE A 435 28.08 9.15 2.92
C PHE A 435 27.13 10.31 3.27
N PRO A 436 27.61 11.57 3.21
CA PRO A 436 26.73 12.71 3.36
C PRO A 436 25.66 12.66 2.25
N GLN A 437 24.39 12.81 2.65
CA GLN A 437 23.19 12.72 1.78
C GLN A 437 22.84 11.34 1.19
N GLY A 438 23.62 10.30 1.42
CA GLY A 438 23.28 8.92 1.01
C GLY A 438 23.70 8.51 -0.41
N THR A 439 24.60 9.25 -1.03
CA THR A 439 25.14 8.93 -2.36
C THR A 439 25.95 7.63 -2.31
N GLY A 440 25.59 6.61 -3.08
CA GLY A 440 26.31 5.33 -3.15
C GLY A 440 25.81 4.21 -2.22
N LEU A 441 24.72 4.42 -1.49
CA LEU A 441 24.02 3.35 -0.75
C LEU A 441 23.03 2.58 -1.64
N PRO A 442 22.68 1.33 -1.29
CA PRO A 442 21.55 0.64 -1.89
C PRO A 442 20.24 1.40 -1.62
N LYS A 443 19.28 1.26 -2.54
CA LYS A 443 17.97 1.95 -2.46
C LYS A 443 17.22 1.63 -1.16
N SER A 444 17.34 0.42 -0.63
CA SER A 444 16.70 0.01 0.64
C SER A 444 17.22 0.79 1.86
N MET A 445 18.43 1.35 1.78
CA MET A 445 19.08 2.17 2.80
C MET A 445 18.91 3.68 2.57
N GLY A 446 18.05 4.07 1.61
CA GLY A 446 17.82 5.47 1.26
C GLY A 446 18.92 6.07 0.38
N GLY A 447 19.58 5.23 -0.43
CA GLY A 447 20.55 5.68 -1.42
C GLY A 447 19.92 6.24 -2.69
N PHE A 448 20.44 7.36 -3.17
CA PHE A 448 20.10 7.90 -4.49
C PHE A 448 20.95 7.20 -5.54
N GLY A 449 20.29 6.40 -6.40
CA GLY A 449 20.94 5.46 -7.30
C GLY A 449 21.94 6.09 -8.27
N GLY A 450 23.13 5.49 -8.33
CA GLY A 450 24.17 5.76 -9.32
C GLY A 450 25.00 4.51 -9.55
N PHE A 451 24.44 3.49 -10.20
CA PHE A 451 25.17 2.35 -10.75
C PHE A 451 24.86 2.20 -12.25
N GLY A 452 25.85 2.52 -13.09
CA GLY A 452 26.06 1.92 -14.41
C GLY A 452 25.26 2.43 -15.63
N GLY A 453 25.79 3.42 -16.36
CA GLY A 453 25.49 3.63 -17.79
C GLY A 453 25.79 5.05 -18.30
N PRO A 454 26.56 5.24 -19.39
CA PRO A 454 26.83 6.57 -19.94
C PRO A 454 25.63 7.07 -20.76
N THR A 455 25.49 8.39 -20.83
CA THR A 455 24.54 9.20 -21.64
C THR A 455 23.19 9.51 -20.99
N GLY A 456 22.88 10.82 -20.94
CA GLY A 456 21.51 11.30 -20.75
C GLY A 456 21.39 12.60 -19.96
N ARG A 457 21.70 13.73 -20.60
CA ARG A 457 21.16 15.04 -20.22
C ARG A 457 19.67 14.91 -19.83
N LYS A 458 19.31 15.36 -18.64
CA LYS A 458 17.99 15.91 -18.30
C LYS A 458 18.27 17.21 -17.55
N SER A 459 18.39 18.39 -18.16
CA SER A 459 17.31 19.18 -18.80
C SER A 459 15.90 18.62 -18.58
N GLY A 460 15.19 19.20 -17.62
CA GLY A 460 13.77 18.93 -17.43
C GLY A 460 13.26 19.55 -16.15
N GLY A 461 12.87 20.83 -16.22
CA GLY A 461 12.07 21.45 -15.19
C GLY A 461 10.76 20.67 -14.97
N SER A 462 10.38 20.56 -13.70
CA SER A 462 9.00 20.34 -13.30
C SER A 462 8.86 20.82 -11.85
N PHE A 463 8.65 22.13 -11.71
CA PHE A 463 8.05 22.71 -10.53
C PHE A 463 6.58 22.98 -10.89
N GLY A 464 5.75 21.93 -10.84
CA GLY A 464 4.31 22.08 -10.58
C GLY A 464 4.18 22.43 -9.09
N GLY A 465 3.51 23.50 -8.69
CA GLY A 465 2.07 23.67 -8.90
C GLY A 465 1.40 23.58 -7.52
N GLY A 466 1.57 24.62 -6.70
CA GLY A 466 0.91 24.78 -5.41
C GLY A 466 0.11 26.07 -5.41
N GLY A 467 -1.18 25.97 -5.69
CA GLY A 467 -2.11 27.10 -5.68
C GLY A 467 -2.37 27.60 -4.27
N PHE A 468 -2.10 28.88 -4.04
CA PHE A 468 -2.69 29.62 -2.92
C PHE A 468 -3.78 30.53 -3.48
N LYS A 469 -5.04 30.12 -3.24
CA LYS A 469 -6.19 31.02 -3.17
C LYS A 469 -6.43 31.31 -1.68
N SER A 470 -6.18 32.53 -1.24
CA SER A 470 -7.00 33.15 -0.22
C SER A 470 -7.13 34.65 -0.55
N GLY A 471 -8.32 35.01 -1.02
CA GLY A 471 -8.79 36.38 -0.96
C GLY A 471 -9.10 36.71 0.50
N GLY A 472 -8.65 37.86 0.96
CA GLY A 472 -8.85 38.34 2.32
C GLY A 472 -8.44 39.80 2.44
N SER A 473 -9.42 40.66 2.18
CA SER A 473 -9.39 42.11 2.34
C SER A 473 -8.86 42.56 3.71
N PHE A 474 -7.82 43.40 3.73
CA PHE A 474 -7.52 44.40 4.76
C PHE A 474 -6.67 45.49 4.05
N GLY A 475 -7.03 46.76 3.93
CA GLY A 475 -7.94 47.56 4.75
C GLY A 475 -7.15 48.48 5.68
N GLY A 476 -6.47 49.50 5.12
CA GLY A 476 -6.18 50.79 5.76
C GLY A 476 -5.07 50.84 6.82
N GLY A 477 -4.16 51.81 6.66
CA GLY A 477 -3.27 52.26 7.75
C GLY A 477 -1.97 52.85 7.23
N GLY A 478 -1.97 54.16 6.98
CA GLY A 478 -0.84 54.89 6.42
C GLY A 478 0.38 54.96 7.34
N PHE A 479 1.55 55.16 6.73
CA PHE A 479 2.68 55.80 7.37
C PHE A 479 3.44 56.69 6.38
N LYS A 480 3.90 57.82 6.93
CA LYS A 480 4.35 59.04 6.27
C LYS A 480 5.77 58.94 5.70
N THR A 481 5.96 59.76 4.68
CA THR A 481 7.22 60.28 4.14
C THR A 481 8.12 60.96 5.18
N GLY A 482 9.43 60.89 4.93
CA GLY A 482 10.46 61.75 5.49
C GLY A 482 11.65 60.97 6.05
N ASP A 483 12.71 60.75 5.27
CA ASP A 483 13.81 61.71 5.19
C ASP A 483 14.85 61.27 4.16
N SER A 484 15.47 62.26 3.53
CA SER A 484 16.59 62.13 2.60
C SER A 484 17.88 62.54 3.29
N PHE A 485 18.94 61.72 3.16
CA PHE A 485 20.27 62.11 2.65
C PHE A 485 21.06 60.85 2.30
#